data_AF-A0A564ZH87-F1
#
_entry.id   AF-A0A564ZH87-F1
#
_cell.length_a   1.000
_cell.length_b   1.000
_cell.length_c   1.000
_cell.angle_alpha   90.00
_cell.angle_beta   90.00
_cell.angle_gamma   90.00
#
_symmetry.space_group_name_H-M   'P 1'
#
loop_
_entity.id
_entity.type
_entity.pdbx_description
1 polymer ?
#
loop_
_entity_poly.entity_id
_entity_poly.type
_entity_poly.pdbx_seq_one_letter_code
_entity_poly.pdbx_strand_id
1 'polypeptide(L)'
;MDVRNRLANDVIVVPLSTTHRPAPTHVELPAGEGGLQNISMAKCEQVTTLDKAFLLRGPFAGIISPPLMRDIERAVQIAIGILP
;
A
#
# COMPACT_ATOMS: atom_id res chain seq x y z
N MET A 1 7.43 12.40 11.62
CA MET A 1 6.03 12.57 12.05
C MET A 1 5.19 12.87 10.83
N ASP A 2 4.07 12.20 10.65
CA ASP A 2 3.24 12.25 9.45
C ASP A 2 2.31 13.48 9.44
N VAL A 3 2.90 14.66 9.29
CA VAL A 3 2.17 15.94 9.33
C VAL A 3 1.13 16.02 8.22
N ARG A 4 1.44 15.49 7.03
CA ARG A 4 0.50 15.44 5.90
C ARG A 4 -0.73 14.61 6.26
N ASN A 5 -0.57 13.35 6.67
CA ASN A 5 -1.74 12.51 6.95
C ASN A 5 -2.50 12.98 8.19
N ARG A 6 -1.96 13.86 9.02
CA ARG A 6 -2.73 14.52 10.09
C ARG A 6 -3.58 15.69 9.59
N LEU A 7 -3.06 16.52 8.68
CA LEU A 7 -3.67 17.81 8.31
C LEU A 7 -4.48 17.77 7.01
N ALA A 8 -4.11 16.93 6.04
CA ALA A 8 -4.81 16.83 4.76
C ALA A 8 -6.18 16.13 4.91
N ASN A 9 -7.14 16.41 4.02
CA ASN A 9 -8.41 15.68 3.98
C ASN A 9 -8.31 14.35 3.21
N ASP A 10 -7.19 14.13 2.52
CA ASP A 10 -6.93 12.93 1.73
C ASP A 10 -5.70 12.16 2.22
N VAL A 11 -5.53 10.95 1.70
CA VAL A 11 -4.36 10.09 1.91
C VAL A 11 -3.93 9.47 0.58
N ILE A 12 -2.63 9.26 0.39
CA ILE A 12 -2.11 8.48 -0.74
C ILE A 12 -2.13 7.02 -0.30
N VAL A 13 -2.68 6.15 -1.13
CA VAL A 13 -2.88 4.73 -0.83
C VAL A 13 -2.38 3.86 -1.99
N VAL A 14 -1.95 2.65 -1.65
CA VAL A 14 -1.72 1.56 -2.60
C VAL A 14 -2.82 0.51 -2.36
N PRO A 15 -3.65 0.18 -3.37
CA PRO A 15 -4.71 -0.80 -3.21
C PRO A 15 -4.15 -2.22 -3.10
N LEU A 16 -4.88 -3.07 -2.39
CA LEU A 16 -4.56 -4.48 -2.19
C LEU A 16 -5.56 -5.36 -2.96
N SER A 17 -5.08 -6.51 -3.44
CA SER A 17 -5.90 -7.50 -4.14
C SER A 17 -5.47 -8.91 -3.76
N THR A 18 -6.41 -9.82 -3.52
CA THR A 18 -6.13 -11.26 -3.33
C THR A 18 -5.88 -12.00 -4.65
N THR A 19 -6.09 -11.34 -5.79
CA THR A 19 -5.77 -11.91 -7.11
C THR A 19 -4.26 -11.92 -7.31
N HIS A 20 -3.66 -13.11 -7.29
CA HIS A 20 -2.24 -13.29 -7.61
C HIS A 20 -1.98 -13.16 -9.11
N ARG A 21 -1.32 -12.06 -9.49
CA ARG A 21 -0.73 -11.85 -10.82
C ARG A 21 0.60 -11.15 -10.61
N PRO A 22 1.75 -11.82 -10.74
CA PRO A 22 3.05 -11.17 -10.55
C PRO A 22 3.28 -10.05 -11.57
N ALA A 23 3.82 -8.92 -11.11
CA ALA A 23 4.28 -7.83 -11.96
C ALA A 23 5.41 -7.06 -11.24
N PRO A 24 6.27 -6.32 -11.96
CA PRO A 24 7.37 -5.55 -11.36
C PRO A 24 6.91 -4.47 -10.37
N THR A 25 5.66 -4.01 -10.48
CA THR A 25 5.03 -3.03 -9.60
C THR A 25 4.16 -3.67 -8.50
N HIS A 26 4.15 -5.01 -8.41
CA HIS A 26 3.39 -5.70 -7.39
C HIS A 26 4.30 -6.22 -6.28
N VAL A 27 3.85 -6.08 -5.03
CA VAL A 27 4.53 -6.63 -3.86
C VAL A 27 3.61 -7.64 -3.20
N GLU A 28 4.09 -8.87 -3.00
CA GLU A 28 3.36 -9.90 -2.28
C GLU A 28 3.42 -9.63 -0.77
N LEU A 29 2.25 -9.63 -0.14
CA LEU A 29 2.07 -9.49 1.31
C LEU A 29 1.55 -10.81 1.86
N PRO A 30 2.27 -11.47 2.79
CA PRO A 30 1.80 -12.72 3.37
C PRO A 30 0.58 -12.49 4.27
N ALA A 31 -0.19 -13.55 4.51
CA ALA A 31 -1.25 -13.52 5.52
C ALA A 31 -0.64 -13.17 6.90
N GLY A 32 -1.35 -12.34 7.66
CA GLY A 32 -0.89 -11.77 8.93
C GLY A 32 -0.22 -10.40 8.79
N GLU A 33 0.38 -10.09 7.64
CA GLU A 33 1.03 -8.80 7.41
C GLU A 33 0.00 -7.66 7.45
N GLY A 34 0.22 -6.63 8.27
CA GLY A 34 -0.77 -5.55 8.44
C GLY A 34 -2.15 -6.02 8.92
N GLY A 35 -2.27 -7.24 9.46
CA GLY A 35 -3.54 -7.86 9.84
C GLY A 35 -4.31 -8.52 8.68
N LEU A 36 -3.70 -8.70 7.51
CA LEU A 36 -4.33 -9.38 6.37
C LEU A 36 -4.72 -10.83 6.71
N GLN A 37 -5.88 -11.28 6.22
CA GLN A 37 -6.34 -12.65 6.40
C GLN A 37 -5.83 -13.62 5.33
N ASN A 38 -5.51 -13.10 4.15
CA ASN A 38 -5.08 -13.86 2.98
C ASN A 38 -3.79 -13.26 2.42
N ILE A 39 -3.00 -14.09 1.74
CA ILE A 39 -1.92 -13.59 0.89
C ILE A 39 -2.54 -12.63 -0.14
N SER A 40 -1.94 -11.46 -0.28
CA SER A 40 -2.45 -10.35 -1.09
C SER A 40 -1.32 -9.69 -1.85
N MET A 41 -1.65 -8.99 -2.95
CA MET A 41 -0.72 -8.18 -3.71
C MET A 41 -1.01 -6.69 -3.47
N ALA A 42 0.01 -5.94 -3.08
CA ALA A 42 -0.01 -4.48 -3.18
C ALA A 42 0.26 -4.07 -4.63
N LYS A 43 -0.68 -3.34 -5.24
CA LYS A 43 -0.66 -2.97 -6.66
C LYS A 43 -0.15 -1.55 -6.83
N CYS A 44 1.17 -1.37 -6.85
CA CYS A 44 1.80 -0.06 -6.74
C CYS A 44 1.60 0.83 -7.97
N GLU A 45 1.27 0.25 -9.12
CA GLU A 45 0.84 0.98 -10.32
C GLU A 45 -0.55 1.62 -10.20
N GLN A 46 -1.33 1.21 -9.19
CA GLN A 46 -2.64 1.77 -8.88
C GLN A 46 -2.57 2.71 -7.67
N VAL A 47 -1.38 3.23 -7.32
CA VAL A 47 -1.23 4.26 -6.30
C VAL A 47 -2.14 5.45 -6.62
N THR A 48 -2.92 5.88 -5.64
CA THR A 48 -3.93 6.92 -5.84
C THR A 48 -4.15 7.74 -4.59
N THR A 49 -4.90 8.83 -4.72
CA THR A 49 -5.33 9.67 -3.61
C THR A 49 -6.77 9.34 -3.26
N LEU A 50 -7.05 9.14 -1.97
CA LEU A 50 -8.37 8.81 -1.45
C LEU A 50 -8.78 9.84 -0.40
N ASP A 51 -10.00 10.38 -0.51
CA ASP A 51 -10.59 11.19 0.57
C ASP A 51 -10.73 10.34 1.84
N LYS A 52 -10.32 10.88 2.99
CA LYS A 52 -10.37 10.16 4.28
C LYS A 52 -11.78 9.74 4.67
N ALA A 53 -12.82 10.39 4.15
CA ALA A 53 -14.21 9.97 4.34
C ALA A 53 -14.48 8.55 3.82
N PHE A 54 -13.69 8.02 2.89
CA PHE A 54 -13.80 6.64 2.41
C PHE A 54 -13.14 5.61 3.35
N LEU A 55 -12.35 6.04 4.34
CA LEU A 55 -11.73 5.16 5.34
C LEU A 55 -12.69 4.85 6.49
N LEU A 56 -13.91 4.40 6.17
CA LEU A 56 -15.03 4.24 7.10
C LEU A 56 -14.74 3.32 8.29
N ARG A 57 -13.86 2.33 8.09
CA ARG A 57 -13.49 1.33 9.11
C ARG A 57 -12.18 1.63 9.83
N GLY A 58 -11.52 2.74 9.48
CA GLY A 58 -10.18 3.04 9.95
C GLY A 58 -9.13 2.09 9.37
N PRO A 59 -7.90 2.09 9.91
CA PRO A 59 -6.85 1.17 9.48
C PRO A 59 -7.26 -0.28 9.71
N PHE A 60 -6.71 -1.17 8.89
CA PHE A 60 -6.73 -2.61 9.20
C PHE A 60 -6.02 -2.87 10.53
N ALA A 61 -6.10 -4.10 11.04
CA ALA A 61 -5.66 -4.43 12.40
C ALA A 61 -4.15 -4.27 12.69
N GLY A 62 -3.30 -3.99 11.68
CA GLY A 62 -1.86 -3.90 11.88
C GLY A 62 -1.12 -2.96 10.91
N ILE A 63 0.20 -2.97 11.02
CA ILE A 63 1.13 -2.23 10.18
C ILE A 63 1.88 -3.18 9.25
N ILE A 64 2.23 -2.68 8.07
CA ILE A 64 3.19 -3.37 7.19
C ILE A 64 4.59 -3.21 7.81
N SER A 65 5.33 -4.31 7.84
CA SER A 65 6.69 -4.42 8.31
C SER A 65 7.64 -3.50 7.51
N PRO A 66 8.70 -2.98 8.14
CA PRO A 66 9.64 -2.09 7.45
C PRO A 66 10.29 -2.68 6.19
N PRO A 67 10.65 -3.98 6.11
CA PRO A 67 11.16 -4.58 4.87
C PRO A 67 10.16 -4.52 3.72
N LEU A 68 8.92 -4.96 3.94
CA LEU A 68 7.89 -4.96 2.89
C LEU A 68 7.48 -3.55 2.49
N MET A 69 7.51 -2.60 3.44
CA MET A 69 7.26 -1.19 3.12
C MET A 69 8.33 -0.61 2.17
N ARG A 70 9.61 -1.00 2.32
CA ARG A 70 10.66 -0.62 1.36
C ARG A 70 10.45 -1.23 -0.02
N ASP A 71 9.94 -2.45 -0.08
CA ASP A 71 9.62 -3.09 -1.35
C ASP A 71 8.44 -2.38 -2.04
N ILE A 72 7.42 -1.96 -1.27
CA ILE A 72 6.33 -1.11 -1.77
C ILE A 72 6.86 0.23 -2.30
N GLU A 73 7.74 0.90 -1.56
CA GLU A 73 8.36 2.15 -2.00
C GLU A 73 9.08 1.97 -3.34
N ARG A 74 9.91 0.93 -3.47
CA ARG A 74 10.62 0.61 -4.71
C ARG A 74 9.64 0.30 -5.86
N ALA A 75 8.59 -0.47 -5.59
CA ALA A 75 7.58 -0.80 -6.60
C ALA A 75 6.78 0.43 -7.06
N VAL A 76 6.51 1.39 -6.16
CA VAL A 76 5.93 2.69 -6.53
C VAL A 76 6.89 3.49 -7.40
N GLN A 77 8.19 3.56 -7.07
CA GLN A 77 9.20 4.22 -7.90
C GLN A 77 9.23 3.65 -9.33
N ILE A 78 9.26 2.32 -9.45
CA ILE A 78 9.18 1.62 -10.75
C ILE A 78 7.90 2.01 -11.48
N ALA A 79 6.75 2.03 -10.80
CA ALA A 79 5.46 2.36 -11.41
C ALA A 79 5.41 3.77 -12.00
N ILE A 80 6.15 4.73 -11.42
CA ILE A 80 6.20 6.12 -11.90
C ILE A 80 7.45 6.43 -12.73
N GLY A 81 8.22 5.42 -13.12
CA GLY A 81 9.40 5.57 -13.97
C GLY A 81 10.64 6.14 -13.27
N ILE A 82 10.67 6.13 -11.94
CA ILE A 82 11.88 6.42 -11.17
C ILE A 82 12.63 5.10 -10.99
N LEU A 83 13.78 4.98 -11.68
CA LEU A 83 14.66 3.83 -11.53
C LEU A 83 15.65 4.09 -10.39
N PRO A 84 15.83 3.14 -9.44
CA PRO A 84 16.84 3.24 -8.40
C PRO A 84 18.27 3.08 -8.94
#